data_AF-A0A7T7CGR7-F1
#
_entry.id   AF-A0A7T7CGR7-F1
#
_cell.length_a   1.000
_cell.length_b   1.000
_cell.length_c   1.000
_cell.angle_alpha   90.00
_cell.angle_beta   90.00
_cell.angle_gamma   90.00
#
_symmetry.space_group_name_H-M   'P 1'
#
loop_
_entity.id
_entity.type
_entity.pdbx_description
1 polymer ?
#
loop_
_entity_poly.entity_id
_entity_poly.type
_entity_poly.pdbx_seq_one_letter_code
_entity_poly.pdbx_strand_id
1 'polypeptide(L)'
;MLLLTTVLYFIWLYQLFKRARLVHSRDTLYHPGWAIGYHFIPVLNWIMPASIIWRLNKEQVKRLNVPSLHLGIIIWWGFILLSGFITFTFSFNLDGEAAMTVGDMRFDAIIRAISDLIRVISGATLLVLIQMLTKRLFMSEVVETRKTSVAER
;
A
#
# COMPACT_ATOMS: atom_id res chain seq x y z
N MET A 1 -10.41 -7.02 -13.76
CA MET A 1 -9.14 -6.27 -13.65
C MET A 1 -8.73 -6.04 -12.20
N LEU A 2 -9.60 -5.53 -11.31
CA LEU A 2 -9.26 -5.25 -9.90
C LEU A 2 -8.77 -6.47 -9.10
N LEU A 3 -9.36 -7.65 -9.30
CA LEU A 3 -8.93 -8.88 -8.61
C LEU A 3 -7.48 -9.25 -8.95
N LEU A 4 -7.10 -9.16 -10.23
CA LEU A 4 -5.73 -9.46 -10.66
C LEU A 4 -4.75 -8.48 -10.02
N THR A 5 -5.05 -7.19 -10.01
CA THR A 5 -4.20 -6.18 -9.37
C THR A 5 -4.06 -6.41 -7.86
N THR A 6 -5.13 -6.82 -7.18
CA THR A 6 -5.10 -7.15 -5.74
C THR A 6 -4.23 -8.37 -5.47
N VAL A 7 -4.36 -9.43 -6.28
CA VAL A 7 -3.53 -10.64 -6.14
C VAL A 7 -2.06 -10.32 -6.39
N LEU A 8 -1.75 -9.57 -7.44
CA LEU A 8 -0.37 -9.14 -7.72
C LEU A 8 0.21 -8.28 -6.59
N TYR A 9 -0.59 -7.37 -6.03
CA TYR A 9 -0.20 -6.58 -4.87
C TYR A 9 0.13 -7.46 -3.65
N PHE A 10 -0.70 -8.46 -3.34
CA PHE A 10 -0.44 -9.39 -2.24
C PHE A 10 0.80 -10.26 -2.49
N ILE A 11 1.01 -10.74 -3.71
CA ILE A 11 2.22 -11.48 -4.07
C ILE A 11 3.46 -10.60 -3.86
N TRP A 12 3.43 -9.36 -4.35
CA TRP A 12 4.52 -8.41 -4.16
C TRP A 12 4.77 -8.15 -2.66
N LEU A 13 3.72 -7.87 -1.89
CA LEU A 13 3.81 -7.58 -0.46
C LEU A 13 4.41 -8.75 0.31
N TYR A 14 3.96 -9.98 0.01
CA TYR A 14 4.51 -11.19 0.60
C TYR A 14 6.01 -11.34 0.32
N GLN A 15 6.40 -11.20 -0.96
CA GLN A 15 7.79 -11.32 -1.37
C GLN A 15 8.67 -10.23 -0.74
N LEU A 16 8.17 -9.00 -0.68
CA LEU A 16 8.85 -7.86 -0.08
C LEU A 16 9.17 -8.13 1.39
N PHE A 17 8.19 -8.54 2.19
CA PHE A 17 8.39 -8.84 3.61
C PHE A 17 9.21 -10.10 3.83
N LYS A 18 9.07 -11.13 2.98
CA LYS A 18 9.88 -12.35 3.06
C LYS A 18 11.36 -12.02 2.89
N ARG A 19 11.72 -11.23 1.88
CA ARG A 19 13.09 -10.77 1.62
C ARG A 19 13.57 -9.78 2.67
N ALA A 20 12.72 -8.83 3.07
CA ALA A 20 13.08 -7.83 4.07
C ALA A 20 13.50 -8.46 5.42
N ARG A 21 12.85 -9.54 5.85
CA ARG A 21 13.21 -10.28 7.07
C ARG A 21 14.50 -11.09 6.99
N LEU A 22 15.03 -11.32 5.78
CA LEU A 22 16.37 -11.92 5.61
C LEU A 22 17.47 -10.87 5.79
N VAL A 23 17.16 -9.61 5.48
CA VAL A 23 18.14 -8.52 5.43
C VAL A 23 18.10 -7.62 6.67
N HIS A 24 16.93 -7.51 7.29
CA HIS A 24 16.68 -6.76 8.52
C HIS A 24 16.40 -7.75 9.65
N SER A 25 16.55 -7.30 10.89
CA SER A 25 16.28 -8.13 12.07
C SER A 25 14.86 -8.71 12.03
N ARG A 26 14.74 -10.02 12.26
CA ARG A 26 13.46 -10.74 12.17
C ARG A 26 12.38 -10.20 13.11
N ASP A 27 12.79 -9.54 14.20
CA ASP A 27 11.93 -9.01 15.25
C ASP A 27 11.44 -7.58 14.98
N THR A 28 12.04 -6.87 14.02
CA THR A 28 11.66 -5.47 13.73
C THR A 28 10.56 -5.37 12.68
N LEU A 29 10.30 -6.43 11.92
CA LEU A 29 9.34 -6.45 10.81
C LEU A 29 8.24 -7.50 11.00
N TYR A 30 7.07 -7.19 10.46
CA TYR A 30 5.92 -8.11 10.45
C TYR A 30 6.22 -9.39 9.67
N HIS A 31 5.61 -10.50 10.10
CA HIS A 31 5.67 -11.75 9.35
C HIS A 31 4.99 -11.60 7.97
N PRO A 32 5.51 -12.20 6.87
CA PRO A 32 4.93 -12.05 5.54
C PRO A 32 3.47 -12.51 5.44
N GLY A 33 3.12 -13.56 6.15
CA GLY A 33 1.72 -14.03 6.24
C GLY A 33 0.79 -13.00 6.91
N TRP A 34 1.25 -12.35 7.98
CA TRP A 34 0.49 -11.31 8.66
C TRP A 34 0.40 -10.02 7.83
N ALA A 35 1.44 -9.69 7.06
CA ALA A 35 1.42 -8.53 6.14
C ALA A 35 0.24 -8.61 5.15
N ILE A 36 -0.10 -9.81 4.67
CA ILE A 36 -1.32 -10.03 3.86
C ILE A 36 -2.55 -10.16 4.76
N GLY A 37 -2.47 -10.96 5.84
CA GLY A 37 -3.59 -11.32 6.71
C GLY A 37 -4.40 -10.13 7.23
N TYR A 38 -3.76 -8.99 7.51
CA TYR A 38 -4.45 -7.80 7.97
C TYR A 38 -5.46 -7.21 6.98
N HIS A 39 -5.31 -7.47 5.68
CA HIS A 39 -6.25 -6.98 4.66
C HIS A 39 -7.61 -7.68 4.74
N PHE A 40 -7.67 -8.87 5.35
CA PHE A 40 -8.91 -9.63 5.52
C PHE A 40 -9.67 -9.26 6.80
N ILE A 41 -9.06 -8.49 7.70
CA ILE A 41 -9.70 -8.03 8.93
C ILE A 41 -10.25 -6.63 8.66
N PRO A 42 -11.58 -6.44 8.59
CA PRO A 42 -12.18 -5.19 8.10
C PRO A 42 -11.68 -3.94 8.83
N VAL A 43 -11.56 -4.00 10.16
CA VAL A 43 -11.08 -2.87 10.98
C VAL A 43 -9.61 -2.57 10.72
N LEU A 44 -8.79 -3.60 10.58
CA LEU A 44 -7.35 -3.44 10.38
C LEU A 44 -7.00 -3.01 8.95
N ASN A 45 -7.85 -3.33 7.98
CA ASN A 45 -7.65 -2.92 6.59
C ASN A 45 -7.61 -1.40 6.40
N TRP A 46 -8.07 -0.60 7.37
CA TRP A 46 -8.05 0.86 7.31
C TRP A 46 -6.69 1.47 7.66
N ILE A 47 -5.87 0.76 8.43
CA ILE A 47 -4.64 1.31 9.02
C ILE A 47 -3.42 0.47 8.63
N MET A 48 -3.55 -0.85 8.72
CA MET A 48 -2.42 -1.76 8.61
C MET A 48 -1.65 -1.67 7.29
N PRO A 49 -2.28 -1.53 6.11
CA PRO A 49 -1.53 -1.50 4.85
C PRO A 49 -0.52 -0.35 4.78
N ALA A 50 -0.86 0.83 5.29
CA ALA A 50 0.07 1.96 5.40
C ALA A 50 1.10 1.74 6.52
N SER A 51 0.67 1.26 7.69
CA SER A 51 1.56 1.08 8.84
C SER A 51 2.67 0.07 8.58
N ILE A 52 2.38 -1.05 7.91
CA ILE A 52 3.40 -2.07 7.60
C ILE A 52 4.45 -1.52 6.61
N ILE A 53 4.01 -0.81 5.57
CA ILE A 53 4.92 -0.22 4.56
C ILE A 53 5.74 0.90 5.19
N TRP A 54 5.14 1.71 6.05
CA TRP A 54 5.85 2.76 6.78
C TRP A 54 6.95 2.18 7.67
N ARG A 55 6.66 1.11 8.42
CA ARG A 55 7.66 0.44 9.25
C ARG A 55 8.83 -0.08 8.41
N LEU A 56 8.57 -0.71 7.28
CA LEU A 56 9.62 -1.16 6.36
C LEU A 56 10.46 0.01 5.84
N ASN A 57 9.81 1.10 5.39
CA ASN A 57 10.51 2.30 4.94
C ASN A 57 11.41 2.88 6.04
N LYS A 58 10.97 2.89 7.31
CA LYS A 58 11.78 3.36 8.44
C LYS A 58 13.05 2.51 8.62
N GLU A 59 12.94 1.19 8.54
CA GLU A 59 14.09 0.30 8.63
C GLU A 59 15.06 0.47 7.45
N GLN A 60 14.54 0.63 6.24
CA GLN A 60 15.35 0.89 5.05
C GLN A 60 16.08 2.25 5.11
N VAL A 61 15.41 3.30 5.59
CA VAL A 61 16.00 4.62 5.81
C VAL A 61 17.16 4.52 6.81
N LYS A 62 16.95 3.84 7.94
CA LYS A 62 17.98 3.65 8.97
C LYS A 62 19.18 2.87 8.43
N ARG A 63 18.95 1.81 7.65
CA ARG A 63 20.01 0.91 7.17
C ARG A 63 20.81 1.47 5.98
N LEU A 64 20.15 2.18 5.06
CA LEU A 64 20.77 2.69 3.82
C LEU A 64 21.09 4.18 3.85
N ASN A 65 20.68 4.92 4.89
CA ASN A 65 20.81 6.37 4.98
C ASN A 65 20.21 7.10 3.75
N VAL A 66 18.99 6.71 3.36
CA VAL A 66 18.26 7.26 2.19
C VAL A 66 17.07 8.13 2.62
N PRO A 67 16.57 9.05 1.76
CA PRO A 67 15.40 9.86 2.09
C PRO A 67 14.15 9.04 2.39
N SER A 68 13.33 9.47 3.35
CA SER A 68 12.10 8.76 3.73
C SER A 68 10.97 8.91 2.69
N LEU A 69 10.28 7.80 2.39
CA LEU A 69 9.11 7.78 1.51
C LEU A 69 7.79 8.14 2.20
N HIS A 70 7.84 8.75 3.39
CA HIS A 70 6.67 9.05 4.22
C HIS A 70 5.55 9.79 3.46
N LEU A 71 5.87 10.85 2.70
CA LEU A 71 4.89 11.59 1.91
C LEU A 71 4.21 10.70 0.86
N GLY A 72 4.97 9.88 0.15
CA GLY A 72 4.41 8.96 -0.83
C GLY A 72 3.44 7.96 -0.20
N ILE A 73 3.75 7.45 0.98
CA ILE A 73 2.88 6.52 1.73
C ILE A 73 1.60 7.21 2.17
N ILE A 74 1.71 8.43 2.72
CA ILE A 74 0.55 9.25 3.15
C ILE A 74 -0.34 9.58 1.96
N ILE A 75 0.24 10.00 0.84
CA ILE A 75 -0.49 10.35 -0.39
C ILE A 75 -1.22 9.11 -0.94
N TRP A 76 -0.51 8.00 -1.12
CA TRP A 76 -1.10 6.76 -1.63
C TRP A 76 -2.29 6.33 -0.78
N TRP A 77 -2.08 6.19 0.53
CA TRP A 77 -3.09 5.66 1.43
C TRP A 77 -4.22 6.65 1.69
N GLY A 78 -3.88 7.94 1.81
CA GLY A 78 -4.85 9.03 1.97
C GLY A 78 -5.83 9.08 0.80
N PHE A 79 -5.36 8.91 -0.44
CA PHE A 79 -6.25 8.84 -1.61
C PHE A 79 -7.10 7.56 -1.66
N ILE A 80 -6.59 6.41 -1.19
CA ILE A 80 -7.43 5.20 -1.03
C ILE A 80 -8.57 5.48 -0.04
N LEU A 81 -8.26 6.03 1.14
CA LEU A 81 -9.27 6.32 2.16
C LEU A 81 -10.26 7.38 1.67
N LEU A 82 -9.78 8.43 1.00
CA LEU A 82 -10.63 9.49 0.47
C LEU A 82 -11.61 8.95 -0.58
N SER A 83 -11.14 8.17 -1.56
CA SER A 83 -12.02 7.56 -2.57
C SER A 83 -13.03 6.57 -1.98
N GLY A 84 -12.61 5.80 -0.96
CA GLY A 84 -13.49 4.91 -0.21
C GLY A 84 -14.57 5.68 0.55
N PHE A 85 -14.21 6.76 1.23
CA PHE A 85 -15.13 7.59 2.01
C PHE A 85 -16.17 8.30 1.14
N ILE A 86 -15.75 8.83 -0.02
CA ILE A 86 -16.65 9.41 -1.02
C ILE A 86 -17.68 8.34 -1.42
N THR A 87 -17.22 7.19 -1.90
CA THR A 87 -18.11 6.10 -2.36
C THR A 87 -19.07 5.64 -1.27
N PHE A 88 -18.58 5.46 -0.04
CA PHE A 88 -19.37 5.02 1.11
C PHE A 88 -20.49 6.02 1.44
N THR A 89 -20.16 7.31 1.53
CA THR A 89 -21.13 8.36 1.87
C THR A 89 -22.26 8.43 0.85
N PHE A 90 -21.96 8.34 -0.44
CA PHE A 90 -22.99 8.46 -1.49
C PHE A 90 -23.83 7.19 -1.66
N SER A 91 -23.24 6.00 -1.45
CA SER A 91 -23.98 4.74 -1.55
C SER A 91 -25.05 4.62 -0.45
N PHE A 92 -24.73 5.03 0.78
CA PHE A 92 -25.68 4.97 1.91
C PHE A 92 -26.88 5.92 1.78
N ASN A 93 -26.77 7.00 1.00
CA ASN A 93 -27.84 8.00 0.86
C ASN A 93 -28.80 7.72 -0.31
N LEU A 94 -28.46 6.79 -1.21
CA LEU A 94 -29.25 6.49 -2.42
C LEU A 94 -30.15 5.25 -2.29
N ASP A 95 -29.98 4.44 -1.24
CA ASP A 95 -30.78 3.22 -1.01
C ASP A 95 -32.12 3.47 -0.29
N GLY A 96 -32.41 4.72 0.12
CA GLY A 96 -33.65 5.07 0.80
C GLY A 96 -34.77 5.40 -0.19
N GLU A 97 -35.52 4.38 -0.66
CA GLU A 97 -36.88 4.34 -1.27
C GLU A 97 -37.41 5.48 -2.19
N ALA A 98 -36.69 6.58 -2.40
CA ALA A 98 -37.07 7.69 -3.25
C ALA A 98 -36.71 7.37 -4.69
N ALA A 99 -37.67 7.56 -5.60
CA ALA A 99 -37.45 7.38 -7.04
C ALA A 99 -36.25 8.24 -7.49
N MET A 100 -35.15 7.57 -7.87
CA MET A 100 -33.93 8.24 -8.36
C MET A 100 -34.30 9.16 -9.51
N THR A 101 -34.06 10.46 -9.34
CA THR A 101 -34.27 11.42 -10.42
C THR A 101 -33.13 11.32 -11.44
N VAL A 102 -33.37 11.78 -12.67
CA VAL A 102 -32.31 11.88 -13.70
C VAL A 102 -31.16 12.79 -13.22
N GLY A 103 -31.46 13.77 -12.36
CA GLY A 103 -30.46 14.62 -11.71
C GLY A 103 -29.54 13.83 -10.78
N ASP A 104 -30.09 12.92 -9.98
CA ASP A 104 -29.33 12.07 -9.04
C ASP A 104 -28.40 11.12 -9.79
N MET A 105 -28.85 10.56 -10.91
CA MET A 105 -28.04 9.69 -11.77
C MET A 105 -26.84 10.43 -12.37
N ARG A 106 -27.04 11.68 -12.83
CA ARG A 106 -25.95 12.51 -13.37
C ARG A 106 -24.94 12.88 -12.27
N PHE A 107 -25.43 13.21 -11.09
CA PHE A 107 -24.57 13.55 -9.95
C PHE A 107 -23.74 12.35 -9.49
N ASP A 108 -24.35 11.16 -9.35
CA ASP A 108 -23.66 9.91 -9.04
C ASP A 108 -22.57 9.59 -10.09
N ALA A 109 -22.87 9.76 -11.38
CA ALA A 109 -21.88 9.55 -12.44
C ALA A 109 -20.65 10.49 -12.31
N ILE A 110 -20.85 11.76 -11.95
CA ILE A 110 -19.75 12.72 -11.74
C ILE A 110 -18.91 12.32 -10.53
N ILE A 111 -19.56 11.97 -9.41
CA ILE A 111 -18.87 11.54 -8.18
C ILE A 111 -18.06 10.27 -8.40
N ARG A 112 -18.61 9.29 -9.13
CA ARG A 112 -17.89 8.08 -9.52
C ARG A 112 -16.67 8.41 -10.39
N ALA A 113 -16.82 9.28 -11.38
CA ALA A 113 -15.71 9.70 -12.24
C ALA A 113 -14.57 10.37 -11.43
N ILE A 114 -14.90 11.24 -10.47
CA ILE A 114 -13.92 11.86 -9.57
C ILE A 114 -13.23 10.80 -8.71
N SER A 115 -14.01 9.86 -8.16
CA SER A 115 -13.50 8.78 -7.31
C SER A 115 -12.52 7.88 -8.07
N ASP A 116 -12.85 7.54 -9.32
CA ASP A 116 -11.98 6.73 -10.18
C ASP A 116 -10.68 7.46 -10.53
N LEU A 117 -10.73 8.77 -10.80
CA LEU A 117 -9.52 9.58 -11.03
C LEU A 117 -8.60 9.57 -9.80
N ILE A 118 -9.17 9.72 -8.60
CA ILE A 118 -8.42 9.63 -7.34
C ILE A 118 -7.75 8.25 -7.20
N ARG A 119 -8.46 7.18 -7.54
CA ARG A 119 -7.92 5.80 -7.48
C ARG A 119 -6.80 5.59 -8.48
N VAL A 120 -6.86 6.20 -9.67
CA VAL A 120 -5.77 6.16 -10.65
C VAL A 120 -4.51 6.86 -10.11
N ILE A 121 -4.65 8.04 -9.50
CA ILE A 121 -3.52 8.79 -8.88
C ILE A 121 -2.91 7.97 -7.73
N SER A 122 -3.75 7.38 -6.89
CA SER A 122 -3.31 6.50 -5.81
C SER A 122 -2.56 5.28 -6.35
N GLY A 123 -3.09 4.62 -7.39
CA GLY A 123 -2.46 3.48 -8.04
C GLY A 123 -1.10 3.82 -8.64
N ALA A 124 -0.96 4.97 -9.31
CA ALA A 124 0.33 5.44 -9.83
C ALA A 124 1.34 5.66 -8.70
N THR A 125 0.91 6.28 -7.60
CA THR A 125 1.76 6.49 -6.42
C THR A 125 2.20 5.16 -5.80
N LEU A 126 1.31 4.17 -5.73
CA LEU A 126 1.64 2.82 -5.27
C LEU A 126 2.70 2.16 -6.15
N LEU A 127 2.60 2.27 -7.48
CA LEU A 127 3.59 1.71 -8.40
C LEU A 127 4.98 2.31 -8.17
N VAL A 128 5.06 3.63 -7.94
CA VAL A 128 6.31 4.30 -7.58
C VAL A 128 6.85 3.76 -6.25
N LEU A 129 6.00 3.63 -5.22
CA LEU A 129 6.40 3.05 -3.92
C LEU A 129 6.91 1.62 -4.08
N ILE A 130 6.24 0.79 -4.88
CA ILE A 130 6.64 -0.59 -5.19
C ILE A 130 8.06 -0.61 -5.75
N GLN A 131 8.34 0.21 -6.76
CA GLN A 131 9.66 0.28 -7.38
C GLN A 131 10.73 0.76 -6.39
N MET A 132 10.44 1.82 -5.63
CA MET A 132 11.40 2.41 -4.71
C MET A 132 11.74 1.48 -3.54
N LEU A 133 10.73 0.86 -2.91
CA LEU A 133 10.91 -0.06 -1.79
C LEU A 133 11.65 -1.32 -2.24
N THR A 134 11.33 -1.83 -3.43
CA THR A 134 11.98 -3.02 -3.99
C THR A 134 13.44 -2.74 -4.35
N LYS A 135 13.73 -1.60 -5.00
CA LYS A 135 15.11 -1.19 -5.33
C LYS A 135 15.95 -1.01 -4.07
N ARG A 136 15.39 -0.36 -3.03
CA ARG A 136 16.05 -0.22 -1.72
C ARG A 136 16.32 -1.58 -1.10
N LEU A 137 15.36 -2.51 -1.17
CA LEU A 137 15.55 -3.84 -0.62
C LEU A 137 16.67 -4.60 -1.34
N PHE A 138 16.72 -4.54 -2.67
CA PHE A 138 17.81 -5.16 -3.44
C PHE A 138 19.19 -4.58 -3.07
N MET A 139 19.31 -3.25 -2.97
CA MET A 139 20.57 -2.63 -2.51
C MET A 139 20.95 -3.10 -1.11
N SER A 140 19.96 -3.27 -0.24
CA SER A 140 20.15 -3.74 1.12
C SER A 140 20.63 -5.21 1.17
N GLU A 141 20.17 -6.07 0.25
CA GLU A 141 20.67 -7.44 0.08
C GLU A 141 22.13 -7.45 -0.37
N VAL A 142 22.49 -6.63 -1.37
CA VAL A 142 23.87 -6.53 -1.89
C VAL A 142 24.87 -6.05 -0.83
N VAL A 143 24.45 -5.12 0.04
CA VAL A 143 25.30 -4.67 1.16
C VAL A 143 25.52 -5.79 2.18
N GLU A 144 24.53 -6.65 2.43
CA GLU A 144 24.66 -7.75 3.38
C GLU A 144 25.62 -8.83 2.87
N THR A 145 25.46 -9.26 1.60
CA THR A 145 26.31 -10.29 1.00
C THR A 145 27.78 -9.86 0.92
N ARG A 146 28.03 -8.57 0.69
CA ARG A 146 29.40 -8.04 0.73
C ARG A 146 30.02 -8.16 2.13
N LYS A 147 29.26 -7.87 3.19
CA LYS A 147 29.76 -7.97 4.58
C LYS A 147 30.10 -9.41 4.96
N THR A 148 29.25 -10.37 4.63
CA THR A 148 29.51 -11.78 4.93
C THR A 148 30.75 -12.30 4.19
N SER A 149 30.95 -11.92 2.92
CA SER A 149 32.14 -12.31 2.15
C SER A 149 33.47 -11.76 2.69
N VAL A 150 33.44 -10.64 3.41
CA VAL A 150 34.62 -10.04 4.03
C VAL A 150 34.92 -10.69 5.38
N ALA A 151 33.89 -11.10 6.12
CA ALA A 151 34.04 -11.76 7.42
C ALA A 151 34.58 -13.21 7.33
N GLU A 152 34.44 -13.84 6.17
CA GLU A 152 34.94 -15.21 5.91
C GLU A 152 36.39 -15.25 5.38
N ARG A 153 37.04 -14.10 5.20
CA ARG A 153 38.46 -13.98 4.80
C ARG A 153 39.33 -13.60 5.98
#